data_AF-A0A1I8PD45-F1
#
_entry.id   AF-A0A1I8PD45-F1
#
_cell.length_a   1.000
_cell.length_b   1.000
_cell.length_c   1.000
_cell.angle_alpha   90.00
_cell.angle_beta   90.00
_cell.angle_gamma   90.00
#
_symmetry.space_group_name_H-M   'P 1'
#
loop_
_entity.id
_entity.type
_entity.pdbx_description
1 polymer ?
#
loop_
_entity_poly.entity_id
_entity_poly.type
_entity_poly.pdbx_seq_one_letter_code
_entity_poly.pdbx_strand_id
1 'polypeptide(L)'
;MGVSEGFNCRVLLSLMSILVCFYAVKGGVGIQNGLNQEIILPESLIRFASQRCMEQYPQADAFNWTDTADTHCYSQCLLHKMGLMNLRTRGLDNIKLMDIWDDIEEAFDEERCVDNINIGQPLSGKCVDSYSKLMELRTHCLELFEYTFMGNSSWKSKDPSKSIGQSASEFCDSFDEDGDVATESTQSLEITFQSLYKNKLVCLYQNYHFIDAYGRVDDIELLRSYEEAQMDVTEAKEFVKYCSHKANSKFKRDNLSDAVFELQYCLKQKSPEFEMISQLRNERSRSY
;
A
#
# COMPACT_ATOMS: atom_id res chain seq x y z
N MET A 1 -50.50 -64.64 10.37
CA MET A 1 -49.46 -64.54 9.34
C MET A 1 -48.24 -63.96 10.06
N GLY A 2 -47.37 -64.77 10.65
CA GLY A 2 -46.43 -65.67 9.98
C GLY A 2 -45.12 -64.90 9.76
N VAL A 3 -44.27 -64.74 10.80
CA VAL A 3 -42.93 -65.36 11.01
C VAL A 3 -41.90 -64.86 9.96
N SER A 4 -40.70 -64.32 10.24
CA SER A 4 -39.67 -64.58 11.26
C SER A 4 -38.80 -63.31 11.51
N GLU A 5 -38.39 -62.97 12.74
CA GLU A 5 -37.10 -63.31 13.40
C GLU A 5 -35.85 -62.75 12.67
N GLY A 6 -34.89 -62.08 13.33
CA GLY A 6 -34.71 -61.84 14.77
C GLY A 6 -33.37 -61.18 15.12
N PHE A 7 -33.25 -60.96 16.43
CA PHE A 7 -32.06 -60.92 17.29
C PHE A 7 -30.98 -59.81 17.17
N ASN A 8 -30.96 -59.02 18.25
CA ASN A 8 -29.84 -58.27 18.82
C ASN A 8 -28.59 -59.14 19.08
N CYS A 9 -27.40 -58.59 18.81
CA CYS A 9 -26.18 -58.86 19.57
C CYS A 9 -25.21 -57.67 19.39
N ARG A 10 -25.10 -56.77 20.38
CA ARG A 10 -23.95 -56.65 21.30
C ARG A 10 -22.57 -56.92 20.69
N VAL A 11 -21.79 -55.84 20.66
CA VAL A 11 -20.37 -55.73 21.00
C VAL A 11 -19.41 -56.68 20.29
N LEU A 12 -18.74 -56.17 19.25
CA LEU A 12 -17.32 -56.49 19.03
C LEU A 12 -16.58 -55.26 18.54
N LEU A 13 -15.48 -54.98 19.23
CA LEU A 13 -14.50 -53.95 18.95
C LEU A 13 -14.03 -53.99 17.48
N SER A 14 -14.04 -52.85 16.81
CA SER A 14 -12.93 -52.44 15.95
C SER A 14 -13.06 -50.97 15.57
N LEU A 15 -12.16 -50.15 16.14
CA LEU A 15 -11.47 -49.02 15.51
C LEU A 15 -12.16 -48.37 14.30
N MET A 16 -12.65 -47.14 14.50
CA MET A 16 -12.43 -45.94 13.66
C MET A 16 -13.65 -45.02 13.70
N SER A 17 -13.36 -43.72 13.81
CA SER A 17 -14.25 -42.58 13.57
C SER A 17 -15.18 -42.17 14.70
N ILE A 18 -14.53 -41.59 15.72
CA ILE A 18 -15.06 -40.52 16.57
C ILE A 18 -15.58 -39.40 15.65
N LEU A 19 -16.90 -39.25 15.53
CA LEU A 19 -17.53 -38.01 15.09
C LEU A 19 -18.22 -37.41 16.33
N VAL A 20 -17.42 -36.79 17.19
CA VAL A 20 -17.93 -35.97 18.29
C VAL A 20 -18.32 -34.63 17.68
N CYS A 21 -19.62 -34.40 17.61
CA CYS A 21 -20.20 -33.08 17.43
C CYS A 21 -19.78 -32.18 18.60
N PHE A 22 -18.66 -31.46 18.47
CA PHE A 22 -18.38 -30.31 19.31
C PHE A 22 -19.19 -29.12 18.79
N TYR A 23 -20.26 -28.80 19.51
CA TYR A 23 -20.77 -27.44 19.57
C TYR A 23 -19.70 -26.55 20.19
N ALA A 24 -18.86 -25.95 19.34
CA ALA A 24 -18.01 -24.83 19.72
C ALA A 24 -18.71 -23.53 19.32
N VAL A 25 -19.09 -22.80 20.36
CA VAL A 25 -19.44 -21.37 20.42
C VAL A 25 -18.82 -20.59 19.26
N LYS A 26 -19.67 -20.00 18.40
CA LYS A 26 -19.30 -18.98 17.41
C LYS A 26 -18.86 -17.71 18.13
N GLY A 27 -17.63 -17.72 18.63
CA GLY A 27 -16.82 -16.54 18.92
C GLY A 27 -15.70 -16.53 17.89
N GLY A 28 -15.97 -15.91 16.75
CA GLY A 28 -15.09 -15.90 15.61
C GLY A 28 -15.69 -15.02 14.55
N VAL A 29 -15.46 -13.72 14.69
CA VAL A 29 -15.60 -12.77 13.58
C VAL A 29 -14.49 -13.14 12.59
N GLY A 30 -14.77 -14.16 11.78
CA GLY A 30 -14.00 -14.45 10.60
C GLY A 30 -14.26 -13.33 9.62
N ILE A 31 -13.30 -12.43 9.46
CA ILE A 31 -13.22 -11.58 8.28
C ILE A 31 -12.79 -12.52 7.13
N GLN A 32 -13.77 -13.24 6.58
CA GLN A 32 -13.70 -13.76 5.22
C GLN A 32 -14.39 -12.74 4.33
N ASN A 33 -13.64 -11.73 3.89
CA ASN A 33 -13.95 -10.98 2.68
C ASN A 33 -12.74 -11.08 1.77
N GLY A 34 -12.81 -12.01 0.82
CA GLY A 34 -12.05 -11.91 -0.42
C GLY A 34 -12.95 -11.26 -1.45
N LEU A 35 -12.58 -10.04 -1.88
CA LEU A 35 -12.91 -9.33 -3.13
C LEU A 35 -12.92 -7.82 -2.84
N ASN A 36 -12.19 -7.09 -3.69
CA ASN A 36 -12.01 -5.64 -3.73
C ASN A 36 -11.19 -5.07 -2.56
N GLN A 37 -9.86 -5.06 -2.70
CA GLN A 37 -9.10 -3.95 -2.13
C GLN A 37 -9.56 -2.71 -2.91
N GLU A 38 -10.46 -1.92 -2.35
CA GLU A 38 -10.72 -0.55 -2.82
C GLU A 38 -9.35 0.12 -2.97
N ILE A 39 -9.07 0.60 -4.17
CA ILE A 39 -7.79 1.23 -4.47
C ILE A 39 -7.93 2.68 -4.07
N ILE A 40 -7.60 2.92 -2.80
CA ILE A 40 -7.63 4.24 -2.20
C ILE A 40 -6.39 5.00 -2.67
N LEU A 41 -6.61 6.17 -3.26
CA LEU A 41 -5.55 7.14 -3.56
C LEU A 41 -5.59 8.26 -2.50
N PRO A 42 -4.98 8.05 -1.31
CA PRO A 42 -5.06 9.02 -0.24
C PRO A 42 -4.34 10.31 -0.63
N GLU A 43 -4.87 11.46 -0.21
CA GLU A 43 -4.28 12.77 -0.54
C GLU A 43 -2.80 12.87 -0.13
N SER A 44 -2.41 12.25 0.99
CA SER A 44 -1.01 12.18 1.43
C SER A 44 -0.10 11.50 0.42
N LEU A 45 -0.56 10.45 -0.26
CA LEU A 45 0.21 9.78 -1.32
C LEU A 45 0.35 10.68 -2.55
N ILE A 46 -0.70 11.40 -2.94
CA ILE A 46 -0.65 12.35 -4.06
C ILE A 46 0.36 13.47 -3.76
N ARG A 47 0.30 14.04 -2.54
CA ARG A 47 1.24 15.09 -2.10
C ARG A 47 2.68 14.56 -2.05
N PHE A 48 2.89 13.38 -1.48
CA PHE A 48 4.19 12.74 -1.44
C PHE A 48 4.75 12.53 -2.85
N ALA A 49 3.98 11.90 -3.74
CA ALA A 49 4.42 11.62 -5.11
C ALA A 49 4.73 12.92 -5.87
N SER A 50 3.86 13.93 -5.74
CA SER A 50 4.07 15.24 -6.36
C SER A 50 5.36 15.90 -5.87
N GLN A 51 5.57 15.95 -4.54
CA GLN A 51 6.76 16.55 -3.95
C GLN A 51 8.02 15.79 -4.36
N ARG A 52 8.04 14.46 -4.25
CA ARG A 52 9.22 13.65 -4.57
C ARG A 52 9.60 13.74 -6.05
N CYS A 53 8.62 13.69 -6.93
CA CYS A 53 8.87 13.78 -8.36
C CYS A 53 9.33 15.20 -8.75
N MET A 54 8.86 16.25 -8.06
CA MET A 54 9.37 17.61 -8.28
C MET A 54 10.80 17.82 -7.77
N GLU A 55 11.17 17.19 -6.67
CA GLU A 55 12.56 17.22 -6.21
C GLU A 55 13.51 16.56 -7.22
N GLN A 56 13.03 15.53 -7.95
CA GLN A 56 13.81 14.85 -8.98
C GLN A 56 13.80 15.59 -10.33
N TYR A 57 12.70 16.25 -10.68
CA TYR A 57 12.51 16.97 -11.95
C TYR A 57 12.07 18.42 -11.71
N PRO A 58 12.96 19.28 -11.19
CA PRO A 58 12.58 20.62 -10.70
C PRO A 58 12.20 21.61 -11.80
N GLN A 59 12.44 21.31 -13.09
CA GLN A 59 12.02 22.15 -14.21
C GLN A 59 10.71 21.67 -14.86
N ALA A 60 10.07 20.63 -14.31
CA ALA A 60 8.79 20.17 -14.80
C ALA A 60 7.68 21.20 -14.52
N ASP A 61 6.84 21.45 -15.52
CA ASP A 61 5.64 22.28 -15.35
C ASP A 61 4.43 21.38 -15.08
N ALA A 62 4.23 21.00 -13.82
CA ALA A 62 3.04 20.22 -13.43
C ALA A 62 1.76 21.03 -13.30
N PHE A 63 1.84 22.36 -13.42
CA PHE A 63 0.63 23.19 -13.39
C PHE A 63 -0.04 23.20 -14.76
N ASN A 64 0.74 23.47 -15.82
CA ASN A 64 0.20 23.52 -17.17
C ASN A 64 0.39 22.22 -17.95
N TRP A 65 1.29 21.33 -17.49
CA TRP A 65 1.71 20.11 -18.17
C TRP A 65 2.35 20.40 -19.53
N THR A 66 3.35 21.29 -19.56
CA THR A 66 4.02 21.65 -20.82
C THR A 66 4.82 20.48 -21.41
N ASP A 67 4.82 20.36 -22.73
CA ASP A 67 5.56 19.34 -23.49
C ASP A 67 7.07 19.62 -23.42
N THR A 68 7.70 19.12 -22.36
CA THR A 68 9.14 19.21 -22.10
C THR A 68 9.66 17.89 -21.55
N ALA A 69 10.95 17.63 -21.74
CA ALA A 69 11.57 16.38 -21.26
C ALA A 69 11.41 16.19 -19.73
N ASP A 70 11.55 17.26 -18.95
CA ASP A 70 11.39 17.21 -17.49
C ASP A 70 9.94 16.94 -17.10
N THR A 71 8.95 17.63 -17.71
CA THR A 71 7.53 17.34 -17.48
C THR A 71 7.18 15.90 -17.85
N HIS A 72 7.78 15.36 -18.91
CA HIS A 72 7.55 13.98 -19.31
C HIS A 72 8.00 13.01 -18.21
N CYS A 73 9.22 13.19 -17.70
CA CYS A 73 9.76 12.27 -16.70
C CYS A 73 9.12 12.48 -15.31
N TYR A 74 8.75 13.72 -14.99
CA TYR A 74 7.89 14.01 -13.84
C TYR A 74 6.58 13.22 -13.90
N SER A 75 5.88 13.25 -15.06
CA SER A 75 4.62 12.54 -15.25
C SER A 75 4.78 11.03 -15.04
N GLN A 76 5.85 10.45 -15.60
CA GLN A 76 6.17 9.03 -15.41
C GLN A 76 6.45 8.70 -13.93
N CYS A 77 7.24 9.54 -13.25
CA CYS A 77 7.53 9.39 -11.83
C CYS A 77 6.25 9.45 -10.99
N LEU A 78 5.40 10.43 -11.25
CA LEU A 78 4.16 10.67 -10.53
C LEU A 78 3.22 9.46 -10.62
N LEU A 79 2.96 9.00 -11.85
CA LEU A 79 2.18 7.78 -12.10
C LEU A 79 2.75 6.56 -11.38
N HIS A 80 4.08 6.40 -11.40
CA HIS A 80 4.73 5.30 -10.73
C HIS A 80 4.54 5.36 -9.20
N LYS A 81 4.84 6.50 -8.58
CA LYS A 81 4.78 6.68 -7.12
C LYS A 81 3.35 6.64 -6.57
N MET A 82 2.36 7.08 -7.34
CA MET A 82 0.93 6.94 -7.01
C MET A 82 0.40 5.52 -7.24
N GLY A 83 1.18 4.65 -7.86
CA GLY A 83 0.76 3.28 -8.16
C GLY A 83 -0.13 3.16 -9.40
N LEU A 84 -0.32 4.22 -10.18
CA LEU A 84 -1.22 4.29 -11.34
C LEU A 84 -0.59 3.75 -12.63
N MET A 85 0.58 3.12 -12.53
CA MET A 85 1.28 2.51 -13.65
C MET A 85 1.23 0.98 -13.53
N ASN A 86 0.77 0.32 -14.58
CA ASN A 86 0.88 -1.13 -14.65
C ASN A 86 2.36 -1.51 -14.86
N LEU A 87 3.00 -2.11 -13.87
CA LEU A 87 4.44 -2.41 -13.92
C LEU A 87 4.84 -3.38 -15.04
N ARG A 88 3.91 -4.19 -15.56
CA ARG A 88 4.17 -5.15 -16.64
C ARG A 88 4.15 -4.47 -18.01
N THR A 89 3.18 -3.60 -18.24
CA THR A 89 3.01 -2.91 -19.54
C THR A 89 3.69 -1.56 -19.57
N ARG A 90 4.02 -0.98 -18.39
CA ARG A 90 4.46 0.40 -18.18
C ARG A 90 3.44 1.46 -18.60
N GLY A 91 2.25 1.04 -19.01
CA GLY A 91 1.12 1.91 -19.30
C GLY A 91 0.36 2.30 -18.04
N LEU A 92 -0.72 3.03 -18.22
CA LEU A 92 -1.64 3.37 -17.14
C LEU A 92 -2.35 2.10 -16.63
N ASP A 93 -2.56 2.03 -15.31
CA ASP A 93 -3.28 0.92 -14.68
C ASP A 93 -4.79 1.13 -14.78
N ASN A 94 -5.40 0.52 -15.81
CA ASN A 94 -6.82 0.67 -16.10
C ASN A 94 -7.72 0.27 -14.93
N ILE A 95 -7.36 -0.78 -14.18
CA ILE A 95 -8.17 -1.24 -13.05
C ILE A 95 -8.21 -0.16 -11.98
N LYS A 96 -7.05 0.41 -11.64
CA LYS A 96 -6.97 1.47 -10.64
C LYS A 96 -7.70 2.75 -11.05
N LEU A 97 -7.58 3.13 -12.32
CA LEU A 97 -8.27 4.31 -12.84
C LEU A 97 -9.78 4.11 -12.90
N MET A 98 -10.25 2.89 -13.14
CA MET A 98 -11.67 2.54 -13.02
C MET A 98 -12.14 2.60 -11.57
N ASP A 99 -11.37 2.07 -10.62
CA ASP A 99 -11.73 2.16 -9.20
C ASP A 99 -11.83 3.64 -8.73
N ILE A 100 -10.88 4.49 -9.14
CA ILE A 100 -10.93 5.94 -8.88
C ILE A 100 -12.13 6.60 -9.58
N TRP A 101 -12.46 6.18 -10.80
CA TRP A 101 -13.64 6.68 -11.50
C TRP A 101 -14.91 6.31 -10.77
N ASP A 102 -15.05 5.07 -10.30
CA ASP A 102 -16.24 4.61 -9.59
C ASP A 102 -16.45 5.42 -8.28
N ASP A 103 -15.37 5.82 -7.59
CA ASP A 103 -15.42 6.74 -6.44
C ASP A 103 -15.91 8.16 -6.83
N ILE A 104 -15.60 8.62 -8.05
CA ILE A 104 -16.07 9.90 -8.60
C ILE A 104 -17.51 9.78 -9.10
N GLU A 105 -17.89 8.67 -9.73
CA GLU A 105 -19.18 8.41 -10.38
C GLU A 105 -20.32 8.36 -9.35
N GLU A 106 -20.06 7.95 -8.10
CA GLU A 106 -21.01 8.18 -6.99
C GLU A 106 -21.40 9.67 -6.84
N ALA A 107 -20.60 10.59 -7.38
CA ALA A 107 -20.85 12.02 -7.42
C ALA A 107 -21.39 12.53 -8.77
N PHE A 108 -21.36 11.73 -9.85
CA PHE A 108 -21.77 12.11 -11.22
C PHE A 108 -22.47 10.96 -11.98
N ASP A 109 -23.71 11.16 -12.44
CA ASP A 109 -24.47 10.21 -13.30
C ASP A 109 -24.01 10.25 -14.78
N GLU A 110 -22.73 10.02 -15.07
CA GLU A 110 -22.16 10.12 -16.44
C GLU A 110 -21.60 8.78 -16.97
N GLU A 111 -21.49 8.65 -18.30
CA GLU A 111 -20.85 7.48 -18.94
C GLU A 111 -19.34 7.44 -18.64
N ARG A 112 -18.80 6.24 -18.43
CA ARG A 112 -17.37 6.00 -18.13
C ARG A 112 -16.48 6.49 -19.27
N CYS A 113 -15.85 7.64 -19.08
CA CYS A 113 -14.95 8.22 -20.09
C CYS A 113 -13.73 7.30 -20.37
N VAL A 114 -13.30 6.52 -19.38
CA VAL A 114 -12.14 5.61 -19.46
C VAL A 114 -12.31 4.50 -20.49
N ASP A 115 -13.56 4.12 -20.80
CA ASP A 115 -13.86 3.11 -21.82
C ASP A 115 -13.51 3.59 -23.24
N ASN A 116 -13.39 4.92 -23.43
CA ASN A 116 -13.06 5.54 -24.71
C ASN A 116 -11.55 5.69 -24.96
N ILE A 117 -10.71 5.31 -23.99
CA ILE A 117 -9.26 5.46 -24.06
C ILE A 117 -8.59 4.10 -24.12
N ASN A 118 -7.57 3.95 -24.97
CA ASN A 118 -6.78 2.72 -24.98
C ASN A 118 -5.70 2.75 -23.88
N ILE A 119 -6.13 2.55 -22.63
CA ILE A 119 -5.30 2.71 -21.42
C ILE A 119 -4.26 1.58 -21.26
N GLY A 120 -4.58 0.37 -21.72
CA GLY A 120 -3.79 -0.84 -21.47
C GLY A 120 -2.61 -1.12 -22.42
N GLN A 121 -2.34 -0.25 -23.40
CA GLN A 121 -1.25 -0.50 -24.36
C GLN A 121 0.13 -0.52 -23.68
N PRO A 122 1.00 -1.50 -24.01
CA PRO A 122 2.38 -1.49 -23.55
C PRO A 122 3.14 -0.25 -24.03
N LEU A 123 3.85 0.40 -23.12
CA LEU A 123 4.70 1.56 -23.40
C LEU A 123 6.18 1.16 -23.42
N SER A 124 7.01 1.92 -24.14
CA SER A 124 8.44 1.60 -24.26
C SER A 124 9.21 1.81 -22.95
N GLY A 125 8.63 2.54 -22.00
CA GLY A 125 9.26 2.97 -20.75
C GLY A 125 10.00 4.31 -20.86
N LYS A 126 10.00 4.95 -22.03
CA LYS A 126 10.43 6.34 -22.16
C LYS A 126 9.39 7.27 -21.50
N CYS A 127 9.88 8.33 -20.87
CA CYS A 127 9.04 9.32 -20.20
C CYS A 127 7.94 9.91 -21.11
N VAL A 128 8.30 10.21 -22.37
CA VAL A 128 7.38 10.81 -23.35
C VAL A 128 6.14 9.95 -23.59
N ASP A 129 6.27 8.61 -23.60
CA ASP A 129 5.14 7.73 -23.85
C ASP A 129 4.12 7.80 -22.70
N SER A 130 4.61 7.85 -21.45
CA SER A 130 3.76 7.98 -20.26
C SER A 130 3.05 9.33 -20.24
N TYR A 131 3.77 10.39 -20.60
CA TYR A 131 3.19 11.72 -20.75
C TYR A 131 2.13 11.79 -21.85
N SER A 132 2.41 11.28 -23.05
CA SER A 132 1.43 11.27 -24.14
C SER A 132 0.16 10.53 -23.76
N LYS A 133 0.28 9.39 -23.06
CA LYS A 133 -0.88 8.64 -22.57
C LYS A 133 -1.64 9.39 -21.46
N LEU A 134 -0.94 10.12 -20.59
CA LEU A 134 -1.55 10.97 -19.59
C LEU A 134 -2.26 12.19 -20.22
N MET A 135 -1.74 12.77 -21.30
CA MET A 135 -2.40 13.86 -22.03
C MET A 135 -3.62 13.38 -22.84
N GLU A 136 -3.60 12.13 -23.33
CA GLU A 136 -4.78 11.46 -23.88
C GLU A 136 -5.87 11.34 -22.81
N LEU A 137 -5.51 10.92 -21.58
CA LEU A 137 -6.41 10.92 -20.43
C LEU A 137 -6.98 12.31 -20.15
N ARG A 138 -6.13 13.35 -20.05
CA ARG A 138 -6.60 14.72 -19.83
C ARG A 138 -7.58 15.21 -20.90
N THR A 139 -7.38 14.80 -22.14
CA THR A 139 -8.19 15.24 -23.29
C THR A 139 -9.56 14.57 -23.34
N HIS A 140 -9.62 13.30 -22.95
CA HIS A 140 -10.82 12.46 -23.08
C HIS A 140 -11.57 12.22 -21.75
N CYS A 141 -10.91 12.47 -20.62
CA CYS A 141 -11.38 12.23 -19.26
C CYS A 141 -10.92 13.38 -18.35
N LEU A 142 -11.38 14.61 -18.61
CA LEU A 142 -10.89 15.78 -17.91
C LEU A 142 -11.21 15.70 -16.40
N GLU A 143 -12.41 15.24 -16.05
CA GLU A 143 -12.88 15.14 -14.68
C GLU A 143 -12.01 14.17 -13.87
N LEU A 144 -11.75 12.97 -14.40
CA LEU A 144 -10.85 11.99 -13.78
C LEU A 144 -9.43 12.55 -13.64
N PHE A 145 -8.96 13.24 -14.67
CA PHE A 145 -7.64 13.84 -14.65
C PHE A 145 -7.53 14.94 -13.59
N GLU A 146 -8.50 15.85 -13.52
CA GLU A 146 -8.53 16.92 -12.52
C GLU A 146 -8.67 16.36 -11.11
N TYR A 147 -9.55 15.37 -10.89
CA TYR A 147 -9.67 14.69 -9.60
C TYR A 147 -8.36 14.06 -9.13
N THR A 148 -7.67 13.37 -10.05
CA THR A 148 -6.50 12.55 -9.70
C THR A 148 -5.23 13.40 -9.57
N PHE A 149 -5.06 14.40 -10.43
CA PHE A 149 -3.79 15.11 -10.61
C PHE A 149 -3.85 16.60 -10.29
N MET A 150 -5.04 17.19 -10.12
CA MET A 150 -5.19 18.59 -9.73
C MET A 150 -5.75 18.67 -8.32
N GLY A 151 -5.02 19.31 -7.40
CA GLY A 151 -5.37 19.39 -5.97
C GLY A 151 -6.61 20.22 -5.63
N ASN A 152 -7.52 20.44 -6.59
CA ASN A 152 -8.66 21.35 -6.49
C ASN A 152 -10.03 20.66 -6.62
N SER A 153 -10.09 19.33 -6.59
CA SER A 153 -11.39 18.66 -6.52
C SER A 153 -12.02 18.92 -5.14
N SER A 154 -13.21 19.54 -5.14
CA SER A 154 -14.12 19.52 -3.99
C SER A 154 -14.56 18.10 -3.61
N TRP A 155 -14.23 17.14 -4.44
CA TRP A 155 -14.45 15.71 -4.35
C TRP A 155 -13.21 15.10 -3.71
N LYS A 156 -13.26 14.86 -2.40
CA LYS A 156 -12.16 14.24 -1.65
C LYS A 156 -12.53 12.78 -1.37
N SER A 157 -11.55 11.88 -1.50
CA SER A 157 -11.65 10.50 -1.04
C SER A 157 -12.23 10.47 0.38
N LYS A 158 -13.17 9.54 0.61
CA LYS A 158 -13.84 9.36 1.91
C LYS A 158 -12.91 8.75 2.97
N ASP A 159 -11.73 8.30 2.57
CA ASP A 159 -10.81 7.55 3.43
C ASP A 159 -9.89 8.44 4.26
N PRO A 160 -9.48 7.95 5.44
CA PRO A 160 -8.54 8.67 6.29
C PRO A 160 -7.21 8.87 5.57
N SER A 161 -6.89 10.13 5.28
CA SER A 161 -5.58 10.55 4.81
C SER A 161 -4.85 11.29 5.92
N LYS A 162 -3.55 11.02 6.05
CA LYS A 162 -2.68 11.80 6.94
C LYS A 162 -2.76 13.28 6.59
N SER A 163 -2.94 14.13 7.59
CA SER A 163 -3.05 15.58 7.41
C SER A 163 -1.68 16.24 7.23
N ILE A 164 -1.64 17.39 6.56
CA ILE A 164 -0.43 18.23 6.50
C ILE A 164 -0.08 18.68 7.92
N GLY A 165 1.19 18.62 8.29
CA GLY A 165 1.67 18.96 9.63
C GLY A 165 1.56 17.80 10.64
N GLN A 166 0.81 16.74 10.33
CA GLN A 166 0.72 15.53 11.15
C GLN A 166 1.82 14.53 10.76
N SER A 167 2.52 13.98 11.74
CA SER A 167 3.53 12.94 11.53
C SER A 167 2.87 11.58 11.27
N ALA A 168 3.59 10.67 10.62
CA ALA A 168 3.10 9.33 10.35
C ALA A 168 2.74 8.59 11.65
N SER A 169 3.55 8.71 12.70
CA SER A 169 3.23 8.13 14.01
C SER A 169 1.94 8.69 14.58
N GLU A 170 1.74 10.01 14.60
CA GLU A 170 0.49 10.62 15.10
C GLU A 170 -0.74 10.16 14.32
N PHE A 171 -0.59 9.90 13.02
CA PHE A 171 -1.67 9.38 12.18
C PHE A 171 -1.94 7.90 12.45
N CYS A 172 -0.90 7.07 12.47
CA CYS A 172 -1.04 5.64 12.72
C CYS A 172 -1.55 5.35 14.14
N ASP A 173 -1.18 6.18 15.12
CA ASP A 173 -1.67 6.08 16.50
C ASP A 173 -3.15 6.51 16.62
N SER A 174 -3.70 7.26 15.65
CA SER A 174 -5.11 7.67 15.69
C SER A 174 -6.11 6.55 15.40
N PHE A 175 -5.63 5.40 14.90
CA PHE A 175 -6.46 4.22 14.67
C PHE A 175 -6.55 3.29 15.90
N ASP A 176 -5.75 3.55 16.93
CA ASP A 176 -5.76 2.78 18.17
C ASP A 176 -6.93 3.26 19.07
N GLU A 177 -8.15 2.79 18.80
CA GLU A 177 -9.40 3.23 19.46
C GLU A 177 -9.41 3.01 20.99
N ASP A 178 -8.59 2.08 21.51
CA ASP A 178 -8.54 1.72 22.93
C ASP A 178 -7.37 2.39 23.71
N GLY A 179 -6.55 3.22 23.05
CA GLY A 179 -5.37 3.85 23.68
C GLY A 179 -4.20 2.89 23.96
N ASP A 180 -4.27 1.66 23.43
CA ASP A 180 -3.20 0.67 23.52
C ASP A 180 -2.06 1.00 22.55
N VAL A 181 -1.07 1.75 23.03
CA VAL A 181 0.14 2.05 22.26
C VAL A 181 1.02 0.80 22.14
N ALA A 182 0.90 0.07 21.03
CA ALA A 182 1.78 -1.05 20.75
C ALA A 182 3.22 -0.56 20.56
N THR A 183 4.11 -0.98 21.46
CA THR A 183 5.55 -0.66 21.42
C THR A 183 6.38 -1.93 21.26
N GLU A 184 7.59 -1.82 20.70
CA GLU A 184 8.49 -2.95 20.44
C GLU A 184 8.87 -3.76 21.70
N SER A 185 8.77 -3.16 22.88
CA SER A 185 9.06 -3.78 24.18
C SER A 185 7.92 -4.67 24.71
N THR A 186 6.77 -4.77 24.03
CA THR A 186 5.67 -5.70 24.38
C THR A 186 5.98 -7.18 24.11
N GLN A 187 7.26 -7.57 24.07
CA GLN A 187 7.69 -8.97 23.86
C GLN A 187 7.21 -9.96 24.93
N SER A 188 6.57 -9.49 26.01
CA SER A 188 5.93 -10.34 26.99
C SER A 188 4.41 -10.13 27.01
N LEU A 189 3.72 -11.19 26.58
CA LEU A 189 2.29 -11.52 26.78
C LEU A 189 1.32 -11.03 25.68
N GLU A 190 0.80 -12.03 24.96
CA GLU A 190 -0.31 -12.05 23.98
C GLU A 190 0.01 -11.79 22.50
N ILE A 191 -0.39 -12.76 21.66
CA ILE A 191 -0.33 -12.73 20.18
C ILE A 191 -0.98 -11.46 19.62
N THR A 192 -1.97 -10.92 20.34
CA THR A 192 -2.68 -9.68 20.04
C THR A 192 -1.74 -8.48 19.94
N PHE A 193 -0.85 -8.25 20.92
CA PHE A 193 0.06 -7.09 20.91
C PHE A 193 1.10 -7.17 19.78
N GLN A 194 1.58 -8.38 19.47
CA GLN A 194 2.46 -8.56 18.33
C GLN A 194 1.75 -8.24 17.01
N SER A 195 0.48 -8.65 16.87
CA SER A 195 -0.31 -8.34 15.68
C SER A 195 -0.57 -6.83 15.56
N LEU A 196 -0.93 -6.16 16.66
CA LEU A 196 -1.13 -4.71 16.71
C LEU A 196 0.16 -3.95 16.32
N TYR A 197 1.30 -4.35 16.90
CA TYR A 197 2.59 -3.74 16.56
C TYR A 197 2.94 -3.92 15.09
N LYS A 198 2.72 -5.11 14.51
CA LYS A 198 2.97 -5.33 13.08
C LYS A 198 2.06 -4.47 12.20
N ASN A 199 0.79 -4.32 12.55
CA ASN A 199 -0.14 -3.47 11.80
C ASN A 199 0.25 -2.00 11.87
N LYS A 200 0.64 -1.52 13.06
CA LYS A 200 1.21 -0.18 13.24
C LYS A 200 2.46 0.04 12.39
N LEU A 201 3.38 -0.93 12.35
CA LEU A 201 4.55 -0.86 11.47
C LEU A 201 4.17 -0.76 9.99
N VAL A 202 3.16 -1.50 9.53
CA VAL A 202 2.67 -1.40 8.15
C VAL A 202 2.20 0.03 7.85
N CYS A 203 1.35 0.59 8.72
CA CYS A 203 0.88 1.96 8.57
C CYS A 203 2.04 2.97 8.52
N LEU A 204 3.01 2.83 9.44
CA LEU A 204 4.19 3.70 9.49
C LEU A 204 5.00 3.61 8.20
N TYR A 205 5.29 2.39 7.74
CA TYR A 205 6.17 2.18 6.59
C TYR A 205 5.52 2.58 5.26
N GLN A 206 4.19 2.50 5.16
CA GLN A 206 3.43 3.06 4.04
C GLN A 206 3.49 4.59 4.06
N ASN A 207 3.35 5.24 5.22
CA ASN A 207 3.42 6.70 5.35
C ASN A 207 4.86 7.25 5.34
N TYR A 208 5.86 6.42 5.60
CA TYR A 208 7.26 6.72 5.32
C TYR A 208 7.61 6.47 3.86
N HIS A 209 6.75 5.77 3.12
CA HIS A 209 6.99 5.31 1.75
C HIS A 209 8.21 4.40 1.62
N PHE A 210 8.55 3.67 2.68
CA PHE A 210 9.46 2.52 2.61
C PHE A 210 8.81 1.33 1.93
N ILE A 211 7.47 1.33 1.87
CA ILE A 211 6.69 0.47 1.00
C ILE A 211 6.07 1.34 -0.10
N ASP A 212 6.31 0.97 -1.36
CA ASP A 212 5.76 1.65 -2.52
C ASP A 212 4.25 1.39 -2.69
N ALA A 213 3.61 2.12 -3.61
CA ALA A 213 2.18 1.96 -3.92
C ALA A 213 1.82 0.60 -4.55
N TYR A 214 2.79 -0.30 -4.75
CA TYR A 214 2.61 -1.68 -5.20
C TYR A 214 2.83 -2.70 -4.07
N GLY A 215 3.03 -2.25 -2.83
CA GLY A 215 3.24 -3.10 -1.67
C GLY A 215 4.65 -3.68 -1.56
N ARG A 216 5.63 -3.16 -2.31
CA ARG A 216 7.01 -3.65 -2.32
C ARG A 216 7.90 -2.69 -1.53
N VAL A 217 9.01 -3.20 -1.00
CA VAL A 217 10.00 -2.33 -0.36
C VAL A 217 10.63 -1.38 -1.39
N ASP A 218 10.57 -0.08 -1.13
CA ASP A 218 11.23 0.99 -1.90
C ASP A 218 12.63 1.25 -1.30
N ASP A 219 13.63 0.59 -1.86
CA ASP A 219 15.02 0.70 -1.43
C ASP A 219 15.61 2.09 -1.68
N ILE A 220 15.13 2.79 -2.71
CA ILE A 220 15.54 4.17 -3.01
C ILE A 220 15.08 5.10 -1.89
N GLU A 221 13.83 4.98 -1.43
CA GLU A 221 13.29 5.83 -0.37
C GLU A 221 13.92 5.55 1.01
N LEU A 222 14.24 4.28 1.28
CA LEU A 222 15.03 3.89 2.44
C LEU A 222 16.42 4.53 2.40
N LEU A 223 17.18 4.35 1.31
CA LEU A 223 18.53 4.92 1.19
C LEU A 223 18.54 6.44 1.26
N ARG A 224 17.51 7.07 0.71
CA ARG A 224 17.31 8.51 0.84
C ARG A 224 17.17 8.93 2.30
N SER A 225 16.49 8.15 3.13
CA SER A 225 16.36 8.46 4.56
C SER A 225 17.70 8.34 5.30
N TYR A 226 18.58 7.42 4.88
CA TYR A 226 19.97 7.36 5.35
C TYR A 226 20.75 8.61 4.94
N GLU A 227 20.67 9.01 3.67
CA GLU A 227 21.33 10.22 3.15
C GLU A 227 20.87 11.48 3.89
N GLU A 228 19.56 11.62 4.09
CA GLU A 228 18.93 12.73 4.79
C GLU A 228 19.31 12.81 6.27
N ALA A 229 19.65 11.67 6.87
CA ALA A 229 20.20 11.55 8.22
C ALA A 229 21.73 11.75 8.27
N GLN A 230 22.36 12.09 7.15
CA GLN A 230 23.82 12.27 7.01
C GLN A 230 24.62 10.99 7.29
N MET A 231 24.05 9.83 7.00
CA MET A 231 24.72 8.54 7.10
C MET A 231 25.49 8.22 5.82
N ASP A 232 26.51 7.35 5.91
CA ASP A 232 27.21 6.84 4.72
C ASP A 232 26.31 5.89 3.91
N VAL A 233 25.79 6.41 2.80
CA VAL A 233 24.90 5.67 1.89
C VAL A 233 25.65 4.53 1.18
N THR A 234 26.98 4.58 1.10
CA THR A 234 27.78 3.54 0.43
C THR A 234 27.68 2.21 1.17
N GLU A 235 27.87 2.24 2.49
CA GLU A 235 27.71 1.06 3.35
C GLU A 235 26.22 0.67 3.46
N ALA A 236 25.32 1.65 3.53
CA ALA A 236 23.88 1.41 3.61
C ALA A 236 23.31 0.65 2.41
N LYS A 237 23.81 0.90 1.19
CA LYS A 237 23.35 0.25 -0.04
C LYS A 237 23.34 -1.27 0.06
N GLU A 238 24.39 -1.87 0.62
CA GLU A 238 24.50 -3.32 0.67
C GLU A 238 23.47 -3.95 1.61
N PHE A 239 23.39 -3.45 2.85
CA PHE A 239 22.47 -4.03 3.82
C PHE A 239 21.01 -3.64 3.56
N VAL A 240 20.72 -2.44 3.05
CA VAL A 240 19.35 -2.07 2.66
C VAL A 240 18.87 -3.01 1.56
N LYS A 241 19.66 -3.22 0.51
CA LYS A 241 19.30 -4.16 -0.56
C LYS A 241 19.07 -5.59 -0.03
N TYR A 242 19.93 -6.05 0.88
CA TYR A 242 19.76 -7.35 1.53
C TYR A 242 18.46 -7.43 2.33
N CYS A 243 18.17 -6.43 3.17
CA CYS A 243 16.96 -6.38 3.98
C CYS A 243 15.69 -6.26 3.13
N SER A 244 15.72 -5.42 2.09
CA SER A 244 14.62 -5.29 1.12
C SER A 244 14.33 -6.62 0.43
N HIS A 245 15.36 -7.35 -0.02
CA HIS A 245 15.17 -8.67 -0.63
C HIS A 245 14.54 -9.67 0.34
N LYS A 246 15.03 -9.70 1.59
CA LYS A 246 14.51 -10.61 2.63
C LYS A 246 13.05 -10.29 2.97
N ALA A 247 12.71 -9.01 3.12
CA ALA A 247 11.34 -8.55 3.36
C ALA A 247 10.41 -8.87 2.18
N ASN A 248 10.82 -8.54 0.95
CA ASN A 248 10.05 -8.83 -0.26
C ASN A 248 9.82 -10.34 -0.47
N SER A 249 10.73 -11.21 -0.01
CA SER A 249 10.51 -12.68 -0.05
C SER A 249 9.35 -13.16 0.84
N LYS A 250 8.93 -12.34 1.80
CA LYS A 250 7.79 -12.59 2.70
C LYS A 250 6.52 -11.85 2.29
N PHE A 251 6.56 -11.10 1.19
CA PHE A 251 5.41 -10.36 0.69
C PHE A 251 4.24 -11.29 0.39
N LYS A 252 3.07 -10.92 0.90
CA LYS A 252 1.77 -11.49 0.53
C LYS A 252 0.85 -10.34 0.16
N ARG A 253 0.15 -10.48 -0.97
CA ARG A 253 -0.69 -9.42 -1.53
C ARG A 253 -1.71 -8.86 -0.52
N ASP A 254 -2.25 -9.75 0.32
CA ASP A 254 -3.32 -9.40 1.26
C ASP A 254 -2.80 -9.10 2.67
N ASN A 255 -1.47 -9.17 2.90
CA ASN A 255 -0.89 -8.97 4.22
C ASN A 255 0.60 -8.60 4.14
N LEU A 256 0.90 -7.32 4.41
CA LEU A 256 2.27 -6.79 4.44
C LEU A 256 2.98 -6.97 5.79
N SER A 257 2.25 -7.35 6.85
CA SER A 257 2.72 -7.33 8.24
C SER A 257 3.99 -8.15 8.47
N ASP A 258 4.13 -9.31 7.84
CA ASP A 258 5.33 -10.14 7.96
C ASP A 258 6.52 -9.59 7.17
N ALA A 259 6.28 -8.99 6.01
CA ALA A 259 7.33 -8.38 5.18
C ALA A 259 7.89 -7.12 5.86
N VAL A 260 7.01 -6.25 6.36
CA VAL A 260 7.38 -5.03 7.07
C VAL A 260 8.09 -5.35 8.38
N PHE A 261 7.59 -6.32 9.15
CA PHE A 261 8.25 -6.75 10.38
C PHE A 261 9.65 -7.31 10.12
N GLU A 262 9.82 -8.09 9.05
CA GLU A 262 11.15 -8.59 8.64
C GLU A 262 12.09 -7.45 8.22
N LEU A 263 11.58 -6.43 7.52
CA LEU A 263 12.34 -5.25 7.14
C LEU A 263 12.82 -4.48 8.39
N GLN A 264 11.91 -4.16 9.31
CA GLN A 264 12.20 -3.49 10.58
C GLN A 264 13.28 -4.24 11.36
N TYR A 265 13.10 -5.55 11.53
CA TYR A 265 14.05 -6.39 12.26
C TYR A 265 15.43 -6.41 11.59
N CYS A 266 15.48 -6.61 10.27
CA CYS A 266 16.74 -6.67 9.53
C CYS A 266 17.50 -5.34 9.59
N LEU A 267 16.81 -4.21 9.40
CA LEU A 267 17.44 -2.88 9.42
C LEU A 267 18.01 -2.57 10.81
N LYS A 268 17.28 -2.85 11.89
CA LYS A 268 17.79 -2.68 13.27
C LYS A 268 19.01 -3.54 13.58
N GLN A 269 19.07 -4.76 13.04
CA GLN A 269 20.24 -5.62 13.22
C GLN A 269 21.48 -5.15 12.46
N LYS A 270 21.27 -4.50 11.32
CA LYS A 270 22.35 -4.09 10.40
C LYS A 270 22.79 -2.65 10.60
N SER A 271 21.95 -1.80 11.17
CA SER A 271 22.21 -0.39 11.37
C SER A 271 21.76 0.03 12.77
N PRO A 272 22.70 0.22 13.71
CA PRO A 272 22.44 0.78 15.04
C PRO A 272 21.73 2.15 14.99
N GLU A 273 21.97 2.91 13.92
CA GLU A 273 21.44 4.26 13.70
C GLU A 273 19.99 4.26 13.18
N PHE A 274 19.45 3.09 12.80
CA PHE A 274 18.15 3.00 12.15
C PHE A 274 17.01 3.60 12.98
N GLU A 275 17.08 3.53 14.31
CA GLU A 275 16.09 4.16 15.18
C GLU A 275 16.05 5.69 14.99
N MET A 276 17.21 6.34 14.98
CA MET A 276 17.33 7.78 14.71
C MET A 276 16.85 8.12 13.30
N ILE A 277 17.20 7.31 12.30
CA ILE A 277 16.75 7.49 10.91
C ILE A 277 15.22 7.44 10.82
N SER A 278 14.60 6.47 11.50
CA SER A 278 13.15 6.36 11.56
C SER A 278 12.49 7.54 12.26
N GLN A 279 13.12 8.10 13.31
CA GLN A 279 12.61 9.29 14.01
C GLN A 279 12.67 10.52 13.11
N LEU A 280 13.81 10.77 12.45
CA LEU A 280 13.95 11.86 11.48
C LEU A 280 12.97 11.73 10.32
N ARG A 281 12.75 10.50 9.84
CA ARG A 281 11.76 10.23 8.80
C ARG A 281 10.34 10.54 9.28
N ASN A 282 10.02 10.21 10.52
CA ASN A 282 8.74 10.56 11.13
C ASN A 282 8.52 12.07 11.20
N GLU A 283 9.52 12.84 11.60
CA GLU A 283 9.42 14.31 11.63
C GLU A 283 9.21 14.87 10.22
N ARG A 284 9.97 14.39 9.24
CA ARG A 284 9.86 14.83 7.83
C ARG A 284 8.54 14.45 7.19
N SER A 285 7.92 13.35 7.61
CA SER A 285 6.61 12.93 7.10
C SER A 285 5.54 14.00 7.32
N ARG A 286 5.71 14.96 8.23
CA ARG A 286 4.78 16.09 8.40
C ARG A 286 4.61 16.95 7.13
N SER A 287 5.56 16.90 6.20
CA SER A 287 5.57 17.75 5.01
C SER A 287 4.62 17.32 3.89
N TYR A 288 4.24 16.03 3.84
CA TYR A 288 3.36 15.44 2.83
C TYR A 288 2.27 14.61 3.48
#